data_AF-A0A1Y5DSV2-F1
#
_entry.id   AF-A0A1Y5DSV2-F1
#
_cell.length_a   1.000
_cell.length_b   1.000
_cell.length_c   1.000
_cell.angle_alpha   90.00
_cell.angle_beta   90.00
_cell.angle_gamma   90.00
#
_symmetry.space_group_name_H-M   'P 1'
#
loop_
_entity.id
_entity.type
_entity.pdbx_description
1 polymer ?
#
loop_
_entity_poly.entity_id
_entity_poly.type
_entity_poly.pdbx_seq_one_letter_code
_entity_poly.pdbx_strand_id
1 'polypeptide(L)'
;MNKIKIIYLTAISLFIVAILPMLTSGLTEQGVRWAVRRSVDIAFILFAFSFGASSLQLLTHSRLSKWLLQNRRYLGISFGISFLLHGSLIFLLARLYPEPLLTDLTDNVIYTGLIAFSLTFLMTISSNNAAVKLLGRNNWSRLHTIGGYYLLIMFSLTFLSKLAELQFWPYIILTLCLISLRIYKIIKQLTTTLHT
;
A
#
# COMPACT_ATOMS: atom_id res chain seq x y z
N MET A 1 -1.26 19.09 14.00
CA MET A 1 -1.13 17.63 14.26
C MET A 1 0.32 17.23 14.05
N ASN A 2 0.98 16.62 15.05
CA ASN A 2 2.34 16.09 14.87
C ASN A 2 2.28 14.96 13.82
N LYS A 3 2.92 15.16 12.66
CA LYS A 3 2.78 14.28 11.49
C LYS A 3 3.28 12.85 11.76
N ILE A 4 4.16 12.67 12.74
CA ILE A 4 4.66 11.37 13.21
C ILE A 4 3.54 10.56 13.90
N LYS A 5 2.48 11.20 14.44
CA LYS A 5 1.34 10.50 15.04
C LYS A 5 0.69 9.49 14.07
N ILE A 6 0.68 9.75 12.76
CA ILE A 6 0.14 8.81 11.77
C ILE A 6 0.90 7.49 11.82
N ILE A 7 2.24 7.56 11.87
CA ILE A 7 3.10 6.37 11.91
C ILE A 7 2.87 5.58 13.20
N TYR A 8 2.82 6.25 14.36
CA TYR A 8 2.55 5.59 15.63
C TYR A 8 1.16 4.95 15.67
N LEU A 9 0.13 5.63 15.17
CA LEU A 9 -1.22 5.07 15.08
C LEU A 9 -1.26 3.86 14.15
N THR A 10 -0.53 3.88 13.04
CA THR A 10 -0.38 2.71 12.16
C THR A 10 0.30 1.55 12.89
N ALA A 11 1.41 1.80 13.59
CA ALA A 11 2.10 0.75 14.34
C ALA A 11 1.21 0.13 15.42
N ILE A 12 0.48 0.95 16.17
CA ILE A 12 -0.50 0.50 17.18
C ILE A 12 -1.62 -0.31 16.52
N SER A 13 -2.16 0.18 15.40
CA SER A 13 -3.22 -0.53 14.65
C SER A 13 -2.73 -1.90 14.14
N LEU A 14 -1.52 -1.96 13.57
CA LEU A 14 -0.91 -3.22 13.15
C LEU A 14 -0.72 -4.18 14.31
N PHE A 15 -0.24 -3.68 15.45
CA PHE A 15 -0.08 -4.50 16.63
C PHE A 15 -1.42 -5.07 17.11
N ILE A 16 -2.44 -4.22 17.28
CA ILE A 16 -3.74 -4.64 17.82
C ILE A 16 -4.52 -5.54 16.86
N VAL A 17 -4.57 -5.20 15.57
CA VAL A 17 -5.47 -5.87 14.61
C VAL A 17 -4.81 -7.09 13.98
N ALA A 18 -3.49 -7.06 13.74
CA ALA A 18 -2.79 -8.14 13.05
C ALA A 18 -1.96 -8.99 14.02
N ILE A 19 -1.06 -8.39 14.81
CA ILE A 19 -0.04 -9.14 15.57
C ILE A 19 -0.61 -9.75 16.86
N LEU A 20 -1.35 -8.99 17.64
CA LEU A 20 -1.86 -9.43 18.94
C LEU A 20 -2.73 -10.71 18.82
N PRO A 21 -3.72 -10.80 17.89
CA PRO A 21 -4.51 -12.02 17.71
C PRO A 21 -3.67 -13.25 17.30
N MET A 22 -2.62 -13.04 16.50
CA MET A 22 -1.68 -14.09 16.11
C MET A 22 -0.87 -14.59 17.31
N LEU A 23 -0.42 -13.68 18.18
CA LEU A 23 0.33 -14.05 19.38
C LEU A 23 -0.56 -14.77 20.40
N THR A 24 -1.78 -14.27 20.64
CA THR A 24 -2.72 -14.88 21.60
C THR A 24 -3.24 -16.24 21.15
N SER A 25 -3.21 -16.52 19.84
CA SER A 25 -3.55 -17.85 19.29
C SER A 25 -2.36 -18.81 19.22
N GLY A 26 -1.20 -18.45 19.78
CA GLY A 26 -0.04 -19.34 19.88
C GLY A 26 0.72 -19.55 18.56
N LEU A 27 0.73 -18.57 17.66
CA LEU A 27 1.41 -18.65 16.34
C LEU A 27 0.92 -19.81 15.44
N THR A 28 -0.33 -20.26 15.62
CA THR A 28 -0.96 -21.24 14.73
C THR A 28 -1.00 -20.75 13.28
N GLU A 29 -1.11 -21.68 12.31
CA GLU A 29 -1.20 -21.33 10.88
C GLU A 29 -2.31 -20.30 10.61
N GLN A 30 -3.49 -20.52 11.20
CA GLN A 30 -4.64 -19.62 11.08
C GLN A 30 -4.33 -18.25 11.67
N GLY A 31 -3.66 -18.18 12.82
CA GLY A 31 -3.22 -16.94 13.45
C GLY A 31 -2.23 -16.16 12.58
N VAL A 32 -1.24 -16.84 11.99
CA VAL A 32 -0.26 -16.20 11.10
C VAL A 32 -0.94 -15.73 9.81
N ARG A 33 -1.79 -16.56 9.19
CA ARG A 33 -2.58 -16.17 8.00
C ARG A 33 -3.53 -15.00 8.29
N TRP A 34 -4.09 -14.93 9.50
CA TRP A 34 -4.86 -13.76 9.94
C TRP A 34 -4.01 -12.48 9.93
N ALA A 35 -2.82 -12.53 10.55
CA ALA A 35 -1.90 -11.38 10.56
C ALA A 35 -1.46 -10.98 9.14
N VAL A 36 -1.17 -11.96 8.27
CA VAL A 36 -0.84 -11.72 6.85
C VAL A 36 -1.97 -10.97 6.15
N ARG A 37 -3.23 -11.39 6.32
CA ARG A 37 -4.39 -10.73 5.72
C ARG A 37 -4.61 -9.32 6.28
N ARG A 38 -4.62 -9.16 7.60
CA ARG A 38 -4.87 -7.85 8.23
C ARG A 38 -3.77 -6.83 7.94
N SER A 39 -2.51 -7.26 7.87
CA SER A 39 -1.39 -6.37 7.53
C SER A 39 -1.46 -5.82 6.10
N VAL A 40 -1.90 -6.62 5.12
CA VAL A 40 -2.09 -6.13 3.74
C VAL A 40 -3.35 -5.27 3.59
N ASP A 41 -4.43 -5.58 4.31
CA ASP A 41 -5.65 -4.77 4.33
C ASP A 41 -5.34 -3.33 4.79
N ILE A 42 -4.62 -3.20 5.91
CA ILE A 42 -4.18 -1.89 6.44
C ILE A 42 -3.22 -1.21 5.46
N ALA A 43 -2.28 -1.96 4.87
CA ALA A 43 -1.34 -1.42 3.90
C ALA A 43 -2.07 -0.83 2.69
N PHE A 44 -3.04 -1.54 2.13
CA PHE A 44 -3.78 -1.10 0.96
C PHE A 44 -4.55 0.19 1.20
N ILE A 45 -5.21 0.34 2.36
CA ILE A 45 -5.91 1.58 2.73
C ILE A 45 -4.93 2.76 2.79
N LEU A 46 -3.77 2.57 3.43
CA LEU A 46 -2.73 3.60 3.54
C LEU A 46 -2.14 3.95 2.16
N PHE A 47 -1.95 2.95 1.31
CA PHE A 47 -1.52 3.13 -0.08
C PHE A 47 -2.54 3.96 -0.86
N ALA A 48 -3.82 3.59 -0.82
CA ALA A 48 -4.89 4.29 -1.52
C ALA A 48 -4.97 5.76 -1.10
N PHE A 49 -4.87 6.04 0.20
CA PHE A 49 -4.85 7.42 0.71
C PHE A 49 -3.59 8.19 0.30
N SER A 50 -2.41 7.60 0.37
CA SER A 50 -1.17 8.27 -0.03
C SER A 50 -1.09 8.50 -1.55
N PHE A 51 -1.35 7.46 -2.33
CA PHE A 51 -1.27 7.49 -3.78
C PHE A 51 -2.39 8.36 -4.37
N GLY A 52 -3.62 8.18 -3.89
CA GLY A 52 -4.82 8.87 -4.35
C GLY A 52 -4.96 10.33 -3.89
N ALA A 53 -4.25 10.77 -2.84
CA ALA A 53 -4.42 12.10 -2.23
C ALA A 53 -4.48 13.25 -3.24
N SER A 54 -3.54 13.30 -4.19
CA SER A 54 -3.49 14.38 -5.19
C SER A 54 -4.67 14.36 -6.16
N SER A 55 -5.13 13.17 -6.53
CA SER A 55 -6.28 13.02 -7.44
C SER A 55 -7.57 13.40 -6.72
N LEU A 56 -7.72 12.97 -5.48
CA LEU A 56 -8.89 13.30 -4.66
C LEU A 56 -8.98 14.81 -4.36
N GLN A 57 -7.84 15.46 -4.09
CA GLN A 57 -7.80 16.92 -3.90
C GLN A 57 -8.20 17.67 -5.17
N LEU A 58 -7.76 17.20 -6.34
CA LEU A 58 -8.08 17.79 -7.64
C LEU A 58 -9.57 17.68 -8.01
N LEU A 59 -10.26 16.67 -7.48
CA LEU A 59 -11.68 16.42 -7.72
C LEU A 59 -12.56 17.14 -6.70
N THR A 60 -12.25 17.05 -5.41
CA THR A 60 -13.19 17.40 -4.33
C THR A 60 -12.89 18.73 -3.63
N HIS A 61 -11.63 19.19 -3.63
CA HIS A 61 -11.17 20.37 -2.91
C HIS A 61 -11.57 20.44 -1.40
N SER A 62 -11.90 19.30 -0.79
CA SER A 62 -12.40 19.23 0.58
C SER A 62 -11.32 19.34 1.65
N ARG A 63 -11.74 19.58 2.90
CA ARG A 63 -10.82 19.60 4.07
C ARG A 63 -10.08 18.26 4.22
N LEU A 64 -10.77 17.14 3.98
CA LEU A 64 -10.21 15.81 4.07
C LEU A 64 -9.15 15.56 2.99
N SER A 65 -9.44 15.87 1.73
CA SER A 65 -8.48 15.65 0.65
C SER A 65 -7.25 16.56 0.77
N LYS A 66 -7.42 17.76 1.32
CA LYS A 66 -6.29 18.66 1.64
C LYS A 66 -5.41 18.08 2.74
N TRP A 67 -6.03 17.54 3.79
CA TRP A 67 -5.31 16.88 4.88
C TRP A 67 -4.53 15.66 4.39
N LEU A 68 -5.15 14.82 3.55
CA LEU A 68 -4.49 13.66 2.93
C LEU A 68 -3.28 14.09 2.11
N LEU A 69 -3.41 15.14 1.29
CA LEU A 69 -2.30 15.65 0.48
C LEU A 69 -1.14 16.20 1.33
N GLN A 70 -1.45 16.94 2.40
CA GLN A 70 -0.45 17.50 3.32
C GLN A 70 0.30 16.42 4.12
N ASN A 71 -0.33 15.28 4.36
CA ASN A 71 0.22 14.16 5.12
C ASN A 71 0.65 12.97 4.24
N ARG A 72 0.56 13.10 2.91
CA ARG A 72 0.85 12.05 1.93
C ARG A 72 2.14 11.29 2.20
N ARG A 73 3.22 12.00 2.55
CA ARG A 73 4.51 11.38 2.86
C ARG A 73 4.42 10.41 4.05
N TYR A 74 3.74 10.79 5.12
CA TYR A 74 3.61 9.97 6.33
C TYR A 74 2.65 8.80 6.11
N LEU A 75 1.59 8.99 5.33
CA LEU A 75 0.72 7.91 4.87
C LEU A 75 1.50 6.89 4.01
N GLY A 76 2.36 7.36 3.10
CA GLY A 76 3.23 6.51 2.29
C GLY A 76 4.25 5.72 3.11
N ILE A 77 4.89 6.35 4.10
CA ILE A 77 5.80 5.65 5.03
C ILE A 77 5.03 4.61 5.85
N SER A 78 3.83 4.95 6.32
CA SER A 78 2.98 4.04 7.09
C SER A 78 2.54 2.83 6.24
N PHE A 79 2.18 3.06 4.98
CA PHE A 79 1.97 1.99 3.99
C PHE A 79 3.21 1.11 3.89
N GLY A 80 4.39 1.72 3.72
CA GLY A 80 5.67 1.00 3.61
C GLY A 80 5.93 0.09 4.80
N ILE A 81 5.77 0.59 6.01
CA ILE A 81 5.91 -0.19 7.25
C ILE A 81 4.92 -1.36 7.27
N SER A 82 3.65 -1.10 6.97
CA SER A 82 2.59 -2.13 6.94
C SER A 82 2.86 -3.22 5.92
N PHE A 83 3.31 -2.84 4.72
CA PHE A 83 3.53 -3.77 3.61
C PHE A 83 4.84 -4.56 3.77
N LEU A 84 5.89 -3.97 4.34
CA LEU A 84 7.10 -4.70 4.70
C LEU A 84 6.87 -5.65 5.88
N LEU A 85 6.03 -5.27 6.85
CA LEU A 85 5.55 -6.19 7.89
C LEU A 85 4.76 -7.35 7.26
N HIS A 86 3.87 -7.08 6.31
CA HIS A 86 3.16 -8.10 5.56
C HIS A 86 4.13 -9.10 4.88
N GLY A 87 5.17 -8.62 4.20
CA GLY A 87 6.21 -9.48 3.62
C GLY A 87 6.96 -10.31 4.69
N SER A 88 7.25 -9.71 5.85
CA SER A 88 7.87 -10.41 6.98
C SER A 88 6.95 -11.50 7.56
N LEU A 89 5.64 -11.27 7.59
CA LEU A 89 4.65 -12.25 8.04
C LEU A 89 4.46 -13.38 7.02
N ILE A 90 4.55 -13.10 5.72
CA ILE A 90 4.61 -14.15 4.68
C ILE A 90 5.87 -15.00 4.88
N PHE A 91 7.02 -14.37 5.13
CA PHE A 91 8.25 -15.10 5.42
C PHE A 91 8.13 -15.95 6.70
N LEU A 92 7.52 -15.43 7.76
CA LEU A 92 7.22 -16.20 8.96
C LEU A 92 6.31 -17.40 8.66
N LEU A 93 5.23 -17.19 7.89
CA LEU A 93 4.34 -18.26 7.46
C LEU A 93 5.10 -19.33 6.67
N ALA A 94 5.98 -18.94 5.75
CA ALA A 94 6.82 -19.86 4.98
C ALA A 94 7.77 -20.68 5.87
N ARG A 95 8.26 -20.10 6.97
CA ARG A 95 9.17 -20.78 7.90
C ARG A 95 8.46 -21.75 8.84
N LEU A 96 7.25 -21.42 9.29
CA LEU A 96 6.50 -22.23 10.23
C LEU A 96 5.61 -23.28 9.54
N TYR A 97 5.07 -22.95 8.36
CA TYR A 97 4.07 -23.71 7.62
C TYR A 97 4.40 -23.71 6.11
N PRO A 98 5.50 -24.36 5.67
CA PRO A 98 5.97 -24.30 4.29
C PRO A 98 5.02 -24.98 3.30
N GLU A 99 4.58 -26.22 3.57
CA GLU A 99 3.77 -27.00 2.63
C GLU A 99 2.46 -26.28 2.23
N PRO A 100 1.64 -25.76 3.18
CA PRO A 100 0.40 -25.07 2.82
C PRO A 100 0.61 -23.73 2.09
N LEU A 101 1.80 -23.12 2.18
CA LEU A 101 2.10 -21.88 1.49
C LEU A 101 2.64 -22.15 0.08
N LEU A 102 3.53 -23.13 -0.06
CA LEU A 102 4.14 -23.45 -1.36
C LEU A 102 3.12 -23.99 -2.35
N THR A 103 2.06 -24.66 -1.88
CA THR A 103 0.93 -25.07 -2.74
C THR A 103 0.10 -23.90 -3.28
N ASP A 104 0.06 -22.78 -2.54
CA ASP A 104 -0.71 -21.58 -2.90
C ASP A 104 0.07 -20.61 -3.82
N LEU A 105 1.39 -20.80 -3.95
CA LEU A 105 2.28 -19.88 -4.65
C LEU A 105 2.67 -20.41 -6.03
N THR A 106 2.64 -19.51 -7.02
CA THR A 106 3.27 -19.73 -8.32
C THR A 106 4.52 -18.88 -8.43
N ASP A 107 5.46 -19.28 -9.30
CA ASP A 107 6.68 -18.51 -9.59
C ASP A 107 6.37 -17.05 -9.92
N ASN A 108 5.33 -16.81 -10.73
CA ASN A 108 4.88 -15.48 -11.09
C ASN A 108 4.46 -14.63 -9.88
N VAL A 109 3.74 -15.23 -8.91
CA VAL A 109 3.35 -14.55 -7.67
C VAL A 109 4.58 -14.20 -6.84
N ILE A 110 5.56 -15.10 -6.77
CA ILE A 110 6.82 -14.86 -6.04
C ILE A 110 7.60 -13.70 -6.68
N TYR A 111 7.85 -13.74 -7.99
CA TYR A 111 8.63 -12.69 -8.67
C TYR A 111 7.96 -11.32 -8.59
N THR A 112 6.64 -11.26 -8.82
CA THR A 112 5.91 -9.99 -8.73
C THR A 112 5.85 -9.46 -7.29
N GLY A 113 5.73 -10.34 -6.30
CA GLY A 113 5.83 -10.00 -4.88
C GLY A 113 7.20 -9.42 -4.52
N LEU A 114 8.30 -10.05 -4.95
CA LEU A 114 9.66 -9.57 -4.69
C LEU A 114 9.90 -8.17 -5.27
N ILE A 115 9.41 -7.90 -6.47
CA ILE A 115 9.47 -6.56 -7.08
C ILE A 115 8.65 -5.56 -6.25
N ALA A 116 7.42 -5.91 -5.85
CA ALA A 116 6.57 -5.05 -5.03
C ALA A 116 7.23 -4.69 -3.69
N PHE A 117 7.82 -5.67 -2.99
CA PHE A 117 8.51 -5.44 -1.73
C PHE A 117 9.78 -4.60 -1.91
N SER A 118 10.55 -4.85 -2.97
CA SER A 118 11.78 -4.08 -3.27
C SER A 118 11.46 -2.61 -3.57
N LEU A 119 10.48 -2.35 -4.44
CA LEU A 119 10.03 -1.00 -4.75
C LEU A 119 9.49 -0.30 -3.50
N THR A 120 8.69 -0.98 -2.69
CA THR A 120 8.15 -0.45 -1.43
C THR A 120 9.27 -0.09 -0.46
N PHE A 121 10.26 -0.97 -0.30
CA PHE A 121 11.42 -0.72 0.55
C PHE A 121 12.17 0.55 0.11
N LEU A 122 12.53 0.63 -1.18
CA LEU A 122 13.22 1.78 -1.75
C LEU A 122 12.42 3.08 -1.60
N MET A 123 11.12 3.06 -1.89
CA MET A 123 10.24 4.21 -1.71
C MET A 123 10.13 4.64 -0.25
N THR A 124 10.10 3.70 0.68
CA THR A 124 9.99 3.96 2.12
C THR A 124 11.26 4.63 2.65
N ILE A 125 12.44 4.03 2.40
CA ILE A 125 13.71 4.60 2.87
C ILE A 125 14.03 5.94 2.19
N SER A 126 13.61 6.12 0.92
CA SER A 126 13.79 7.36 0.17
C SER A 126 12.74 8.44 0.50
N SER A 127 11.81 8.20 1.43
CA SER A 127 10.79 9.17 1.84
C SER A 127 11.34 10.18 2.84
N ASN A 128 12.50 10.78 2.54
CA ASN A 128 13.12 11.83 3.35
C ASN A 128 13.85 12.91 2.54
N ASN A 129 14.06 14.07 3.16
CA ASN A 129 14.62 15.23 2.46
C ASN A 129 16.06 14.99 2.01
N ALA A 130 16.85 14.23 2.77
CA ALA A 130 18.21 13.87 2.39
C ALA A 130 18.22 12.97 1.15
N ALA A 131 17.33 11.99 1.08
CA ALA A 131 17.19 11.13 -0.10
C ALA A 131 16.70 11.91 -1.34
N VAL A 132 15.78 12.87 -1.18
CA VAL A 132 15.37 13.75 -2.29
C VAL A 132 16.56 14.57 -2.81
N LYS A 133 17.42 15.06 -1.91
CA LYS A 133 18.64 15.80 -2.28
C LYS A 133 19.67 14.89 -2.96
N LEU A 134 19.86 13.66 -2.46
CA LEU A 134 20.83 12.70 -2.97
C LEU A 134 20.45 12.14 -4.35
N LEU A 135 19.19 11.72 -4.53
CA LEU A 135 18.71 11.14 -5.78
C LEU A 135 18.41 12.20 -6.85
N GLY A 136 18.19 13.45 -6.42
CA GLY A 136 17.61 14.51 -7.23
C GLY A 136 16.09 14.35 -7.37
N ARG A 137 15.40 15.48 -7.52
CA ARG A 137 13.92 15.53 -7.56
C ARG A 137 13.33 14.66 -8.66
N ASN A 138 13.96 14.61 -9.83
CA ASN A 138 13.46 13.87 -11.00
C ASN A 138 13.52 12.35 -10.79
N ASN A 139 14.67 11.80 -10.39
CA ASN A 139 14.80 10.36 -10.17
C ASN A 139 13.99 9.90 -8.95
N TRP A 140 13.97 10.70 -7.88
CA TRP A 140 13.08 10.45 -6.74
C TRP A 140 11.62 10.38 -7.18
N SER A 141 11.17 11.33 -8.02
CA SER A 141 9.80 11.33 -8.51
C SER A 141 9.52 10.14 -9.43
N ARG A 142 10.46 9.75 -10.31
CA ARG A 142 10.32 8.57 -11.17
C ARG A 142 10.17 7.29 -10.35
N LEU A 143 11.02 7.07 -9.35
CA LEU A 143 10.94 5.91 -8.44
C LEU A 143 9.54 5.83 -7.80
N HIS A 144 9.07 6.93 -7.21
CA HIS A 144 7.78 6.96 -6.53
C HIS A 144 6.58 6.85 -7.48
N THR A 145 6.70 7.36 -8.71
CA THR A 145 5.65 7.22 -9.73
C THR A 145 5.58 5.78 -10.25
N ILE A 146 6.70 5.24 -10.72
CA ILE A 146 6.77 3.87 -11.27
C ILE A 146 6.35 2.85 -10.20
N GLY A 147 6.94 2.94 -9.00
CA GLY A 147 6.60 2.05 -7.90
C GLY A 147 5.14 2.18 -7.47
N GLY A 148 4.59 3.39 -7.44
CA GLY A 148 3.19 3.60 -7.12
C GLY A 148 2.23 3.01 -8.15
N TYR A 149 2.51 3.12 -9.45
CA TYR A 149 1.67 2.50 -10.49
C TYR A 149 1.84 0.97 -10.52
N TYR A 150 3.05 0.46 -10.30
CA TYR A 150 3.28 -0.98 -10.15
C TYR A 150 2.42 -1.55 -9.01
N LEU A 151 2.45 -0.93 -7.83
CA LEU A 151 1.65 -1.33 -6.69
C LEU A 151 0.15 -1.21 -6.95
N LEU A 152 -0.30 -0.15 -7.65
CA LEU A 152 -1.71 -0.03 -8.04
C LEU A 152 -2.16 -1.22 -8.89
N ILE A 153 -1.36 -1.61 -9.88
CA ILE A 153 -1.65 -2.76 -10.74
C ILE A 153 -1.73 -4.04 -9.90
N MET A 154 -0.73 -4.29 -9.05
CA MET A 154 -0.69 -5.49 -8.22
C MET A 154 -1.90 -5.59 -7.28
N PHE A 155 -2.21 -4.52 -6.53
CA PHE A 155 -3.40 -4.50 -5.69
C PHE A 155 -4.69 -4.68 -6.50
N SER A 156 -4.77 -4.11 -7.70
CA SER A 156 -5.94 -4.28 -8.57
C SER A 156 -6.13 -5.73 -8.99
N LEU A 157 -5.07 -6.40 -9.43
CA LEU A 157 -5.12 -7.82 -9.78
C LEU A 157 -5.50 -8.69 -8.57
N THR A 158 -4.97 -8.37 -7.38
CA THR A 158 -5.28 -9.10 -6.14
C THR A 158 -6.74 -8.96 -5.74
N PHE A 159 -7.32 -7.76 -5.76
CA PHE A 159 -8.70 -7.57 -5.29
C PHE A 159 -9.75 -7.87 -6.37
N LEU A 160 -9.50 -7.51 -7.62
CA LEU A 160 -10.46 -7.77 -8.71
C LEU A 160 -10.59 -9.25 -9.06
N SER A 161 -9.57 -10.07 -8.75
CA SER A 161 -9.70 -11.54 -8.87
C SER A 161 -10.67 -12.15 -7.84
N LYS A 162 -11.11 -11.38 -6.83
CA LYS A 162 -11.93 -11.83 -5.70
C LYS A 162 -13.38 -11.34 -5.77
N LEU A 163 -13.90 -11.04 -6.96
CA LEU A 163 -15.26 -10.52 -7.17
C LEU A 163 -16.37 -11.42 -6.58
N ALA A 164 -16.17 -12.74 -6.61
CA ALA A 164 -17.10 -13.72 -6.05
C ALA A 164 -17.15 -13.73 -4.51
N GLU A 165 -16.19 -13.10 -3.84
CA GLU A 165 -16.07 -13.11 -2.38
C GLU A 165 -16.55 -11.78 -1.77
N LEU A 166 -17.77 -11.75 -1.22
CA LEU A 166 -18.38 -10.54 -0.65
C LEU A 166 -17.51 -9.79 0.37
N GLN A 167 -16.73 -10.52 1.16
CA GLN A 167 -15.80 -9.95 2.14
C GLN A 167 -14.73 -9.02 1.53
N PHE A 168 -14.44 -9.15 0.23
CA PHE A 168 -13.46 -8.33 -0.49
C PHE A 168 -14.07 -7.10 -1.19
N TRP A 169 -15.41 -6.98 -1.22
CA TRP A 169 -16.09 -5.87 -1.89
C TRP A 169 -15.66 -4.46 -1.44
N PRO A 170 -15.42 -4.19 -0.14
CA PRO A 170 -14.90 -2.88 0.28
C PRO A 170 -13.57 -2.52 -0.39
N TYR A 171 -12.66 -3.49 -0.53
CA TYR A 171 -11.36 -3.29 -1.16
C TYR A 171 -11.48 -3.17 -2.69
N ILE A 172 -12.40 -3.92 -3.31
CA ILE A 172 -12.72 -3.82 -4.73
C ILE A 172 -13.26 -2.43 -5.06
N ILE A 173 -14.24 -1.95 -4.30
CA ILE A 173 -14.81 -0.60 -4.48
C ILE A 173 -13.71 0.45 -4.31
N LEU A 174 -12.89 0.35 -3.26
CA LEU A 174 -11.77 1.28 -3.05
C LEU A 174 -10.77 1.26 -4.21
N THR A 175 -10.48 0.08 -4.77
CA THR A 175 -9.61 -0.11 -5.94
C THR A 175 -10.19 0.61 -7.16
N LEU A 176 -11.46 0.39 -7.47
CA LEU A 176 -12.13 1.03 -8.61
C LEU A 176 -12.19 2.55 -8.43
N CYS A 177 -12.50 3.04 -7.23
CA CYS A 177 -12.44 4.47 -6.93
C CYS A 177 -11.03 5.04 -7.16
N LEU A 178 -9.99 4.33 -6.71
CA LEU A 178 -8.61 4.77 -6.88
C LEU A 178 -8.18 4.82 -8.36
N ILE A 179 -8.55 3.80 -9.15
CA ILE A 179 -8.32 3.78 -10.60
C ILE A 179 -9.04 4.95 -11.27
N SER A 180 -10.33 5.15 -11.00
CA SER A 180 -11.12 6.24 -11.57
C SER A 180 -10.54 7.62 -11.21
N LEU A 181 -10.10 7.82 -9.98
CA LEU A 181 -9.40 9.03 -9.55
C LEU A 181 -8.08 9.26 -10.32
N ARG A 182 -7.35 8.18 -10.65
CA ARG A 182 -6.12 8.29 -11.45
C ARG A 182 -6.41 8.64 -12.90
N ILE A 183 -7.39 7.99 -13.51
CA ILE A 183 -7.82 8.28 -14.87
C ILE A 183 -8.27 9.74 -14.98
N TYR A 184 -9.15 10.19 -14.07
CA TYR A 184 -9.60 11.60 -14.03
C TYR A 184 -8.43 12.59 -13.98
N LYS A 185 -7.45 12.34 -13.11
CA LYS A 185 -6.28 13.21 -12.98
C LYS A 185 -5.46 13.24 -14.28
N ILE A 186 -5.22 12.10 -14.92
CA ILE A 186 -4.45 12.02 -16.18
C ILE A 186 -5.19 12.80 -17.27
N ILE A 187 -6.49 12.58 -17.45
CA ILE A 187 -7.31 13.28 -18.45
C ILE A 187 -7.25 14.79 -18.24
N LYS A 188 -7.42 15.26 -17.00
CA LYS A 188 -7.37 16.70 -16.66
C LYS A 188 -5.99 17.32 -16.93
N GLN A 189 -4.91 16.59 -16.70
CA GLN A 189 -3.55 17.06 -17.00
C GLN A 189 -3.32 17.20 -18.50
N LEU A 190 -3.77 16.23 -19.30
CA LEU A 190 -3.64 16.25 -20.77
C LEU A 190 -4.45 17.39 -21.40
N THR A 191 -5.68 17.64 -20.92
CA THR A 191 -6.49 18.76 -21.42
C THR A 191 -5.86 20.11 -21.07
N THR A 192 -5.28 20.26 -19.87
CA THR A 192 -4.62 21.52 -19.49
C THR A 192 -3.40 21.82 -20.38
N THR A 193 -2.60 20.80 -20.74
CA THR A 193 -1.41 20.98 -21.60
C THR A 193 -1.73 21.25 -23.07
N LEU A 194 -2.91 20.89 -23.56
CA LEU A 194 -3.34 21.15 -24.93
C LEU A 194 -3.84 22.58 -25.15
N HIS A 195 -4.14 23.30 -24.06
CA HIS A 195 -4.64 24.68 -24.09
C HIS A 195 -3.58 25.73 -23.69
N THR A 196 -2.32 25.33 -23.56
CA THR A 196 -1.16 26.18 -23.27
C THR A 196 -0.17 26.11 -24.41
#